data_AF-A0A845GH21-F1
#
_entry.id   AF-A0A845GH21-F1
#
_cell.length_a   1.000
_cell.length_b   1.000
_cell.length_c   1.000
_cell.angle_alpha   90.00
_cell.angle_beta   90.00
_cell.angle_gamma   90.00
#
_symmetry.space_group_name_H-M   'P 1'
#
loop_
_entity.id
_entity.type
_entity.pdbx_description
1 polymer ?
#
loop_
_entity_poly.entity_id
_entity_poly.type
_entity_poly.pdbx_seq_one_letter_code
_entity_poly.pdbx_strand_id
1 'polypeptide(L)'
;MTDLSPAASLPLLPLMAADRQSRRRALALTLVSALVFCALLPYTQVPLAPLAAFIPIYESSLLLNDLITAAMLFGQFSVLRSRSLLVLAGGYLFTALLTVPHMLTFPGLFAPAGLLGGHSQATAWLYVFWHAGFPLCVMAHVLLGHRERRRPHAGALPARAVLW
;
A
#
# COMPACT_ATOMS: atom_id res chain seq x y z
N MET A 1 -15.99 36.17 -25.18
CA MET A 1 -15.49 35.09 -26.06
C MET A 1 -14.40 34.39 -25.27
N THR A 2 -14.63 33.12 -24.95
CA THR A 2 -13.99 32.33 -23.90
C THR A 2 -12.55 31.93 -24.25
N ASP A 3 -11.56 32.42 -23.51
CA ASP A 3 -10.22 31.85 -23.51
C ASP A 3 -10.14 30.73 -22.46
N LEU A 4 -9.83 29.54 -22.96
CA LEU A 4 -9.75 28.28 -22.23
C LEU A 4 -8.54 28.30 -21.31
N SER A 5 -8.77 28.15 -20.01
CA SER A 5 -7.71 27.91 -19.02
C SER A 5 -6.85 26.69 -19.44
N PRO A 6 -5.53 26.84 -19.61
CA PRO A 6 -4.63 25.73 -19.97
C PRO A 6 -4.40 24.75 -18.80
N ALA A 7 -5.10 24.91 -17.67
CA ALA A 7 -4.97 24.04 -16.49
C ALA A 7 -5.89 22.79 -16.52
N ALA A 8 -6.75 22.64 -17.52
CA ALA A 8 -7.75 21.57 -17.58
C ALA A 8 -7.26 20.24 -18.22
N SER A 9 -6.01 20.17 -18.67
CA SER A 9 -5.51 19.05 -19.50
C SER A 9 -4.30 18.32 -18.94
N LEU A 10 -4.03 18.39 -17.63
CA LEU A 10 -3.21 17.35 -17.02
C LEU A 10 -4.11 16.11 -16.89
N PRO A 11 -3.93 15.08 -17.73
CA PRO A 11 -4.70 13.86 -17.60
C PRO A 11 -4.35 13.33 -16.22
N LEU A 12 -5.34 13.28 -15.32
CA LEU A 12 -5.22 12.57 -14.06
C LEU A 12 -4.99 11.10 -14.40
N LEU A 13 -3.71 10.75 -14.63
CA LEU A 13 -3.17 9.42 -14.87
C LEU A 13 -3.79 8.31 -13.98
N PRO A 14 -4.25 8.55 -12.73
CA PRO A 14 -4.84 7.50 -11.91
C PRO A 14 -6.24 7.02 -12.33
N LEU A 15 -6.95 7.73 -13.20
CA LEU A 15 -8.38 7.47 -13.51
C LEU A 15 -8.62 6.75 -14.84
N MET A 16 -7.61 6.58 -15.68
CA MET A 16 -7.78 5.89 -16.96
C MET A 16 -7.85 4.37 -16.76
N ALA A 17 -8.86 3.73 -17.34
CA ALA A 17 -8.92 2.28 -17.40
C ALA A 17 -7.64 1.74 -18.03
N ALA A 18 -6.97 0.79 -17.37
CA ALA A 18 -5.69 0.25 -17.83
C ALA A 18 -5.80 -0.26 -19.28
N ASP A 19 -5.12 0.42 -20.20
CA ASP A 19 -5.06 0.03 -21.61
C ASP A 19 -4.48 -1.39 -21.76
N ARG A 20 -4.81 -2.08 -22.87
CA ARG A 20 -4.31 -3.44 -23.15
C ARG A 20 -2.79 -3.51 -23.08
N GLN A 21 -2.09 -2.43 -23.48
CA GLN A 21 -0.65 -2.34 -23.39
C GLN A 21 -0.15 -2.28 -21.94
N SER A 22 -0.83 -1.53 -21.07
CA SER A 22 -0.51 -1.44 -19.64
C SER A 22 -0.72 -2.78 -18.93
N ARG A 23 -1.80 -3.51 -19.27
CA ARG A 23 -2.04 -4.86 -18.75
C ARG A 23 -0.95 -5.84 -19.18
N ARG A 24 -0.53 -5.80 -20.45
CA ARG A 24 0.56 -6.67 -20.95
C ARG A 24 1.89 -6.37 -20.27
N ARG A 25 2.21 -5.09 -20.05
CA ARG A 25 3.42 -4.67 -19.31
C ARG A 25 3.38 -5.11 -17.85
N ALA A 26 2.25 -4.93 -17.17
CA ALA A 26 2.07 -5.40 -15.80
C ALA A 26 2.25 -6.92 -15.69
N LEU A 27 1.63 -7.69 -16.59
CA LEU A 27 1.81 -9.15 -16.65
C LEU A 27 3.27 -9.54 -16.92
N ALA A 28 3.93 -8.90 -17.87
CA ALA A 28 5.34 -9.15 -18.17
C ALA A 28 6.21 -8.89 -16.93
N LEU A 29 5.98 -7.77 -16.23
CA LEU A 29 6.71 -7.44 -15.00
C LEU A 29 6.44 -8.48 -13.91
N THR A 30 5.18 -8.89 -13.70
CA THR A 30 4.83 -9.94 -12.73
C THR A 30 5.52 -11.27 -13.06
N LEU A 31 5.53 -11.68 -14.33
CA LEU A 31 6.18 -12.91 -14.77
C LEU A 31 7.70 -12.84 -14.60
N VAL A 32 8.32 -11.72 -14.95
CA VAL A 32 9.76 -11.49 -14.74
C VAL A 32 10.09 -11.56 -13.25
N SER A 33 9.32 -10.89 -12.40
CA SER A 33 9.51 -10.95 -10.94
C SER A 33 9.34 -12.37 -10.40
N ALA A 34 8.35 -13.12 -10.87
CA ALA A 34 8.14 -14.52 -10.49
C ALA A 34 9.30 -15.41 -10.95
N LEU A 35 9.82 -15.20 -12.16
CA LEU A 35 10.97 -15.93 -12.69
C LEU A 35 12.23 -15.65 -11.86
N VAL A 36 12.50 -14.38 -11.55
CA VAL A 36 13.63 -13.98 -10.68
C VAL A 36 13.48 -14.62 -9.30
N PHE A 37 12.28 -14.60 -8.70
CA PHE A 37 12.01 -15.26 -7.43
C PHE A 37 12.32 -16.77 -7.49
N CYS A 38 11.82 -17.48 -8.52
CA CYS A 38 12.10 -18.90 -8.71
C CYS A 38 13.59 -19.19 -8.91
N ALA A 39 14.30 -18.34 -9.64
CA ALA A 39 15.75 -18.47 -9.87
C ALA A 39 16.56 -18.26 -8.58
N LEU A 40 16.05 -17.51 -7.60
CA LEU A 40 16.69 -17.24 -6.32
C LEU A 40 16.42 -18.31 -5.25
N LEU A 41 15.38 -19.15 -5.40
CA LEU A 41 15.06 -20.24 -4.46
C LEU A 41 16.25 -21.14 -4.06
N PRO A 42 17.13 -21.61 -4.98
CA PRO A 42 18.26 -22.46 -4.60
C PRO A 42 19.29 -21.75 -3.72
N TYR A 43 19.29 -20.41 -3.69
CA TYR A 43 20.25 -19.61 -2.92
C TYR A 43 19.74 -19.21 -1.53
N THR A 44 18.53 -19.63 -1.13
CA THR A 44 17.91 -19.28 0.16
C THR A 44 18.70 -19.76 1.39
N GLN A 45 19.54 -20.78 1.22
CA GLN A 45 20.37 -21.36 2.29
C GLN A 45 21.82 -20.85 2.28
N VAL A 46 22.20 -19.98 1.33
CA VAL A 46 23.55 -19.43 1.28
C VAL A 46 23.61 -18.21 2.20
N PRO A 47 24.30 -18.26 3.36
CA PRO A 47 24.38 -17.13 4.26
C PRO A 47 25.18 -16.01 3.59
N LEU A 48 24.55 -14.85 3.37
CA LEU A 48 25.27 -13.66 2.96
C LEU A 48 26.12 -13.14 4.13
N ALA A 49 27.18 -12.38 3.80
CA ALA A 49 28.01 -11.75 4.80
C ALA A 49 27.13 -10.93 5.77
N PRO A 50 27.27 -11.14 7.10
CA PRO A 50 26.43 -10.47 8.07
C PRO A 50 26.68 -8.97 8.02
N LEU A 51 25.68 -8.22 7.56
CA LEU A 51 25.69 -6.77 7.53
C LEU A 51 24.79 -6.25 8.66
N ALA A 52 25.40 -5.84 9.76
CA ALA A 52 24.66 -5.34 10.94
C ALA A 52 23.72 -4.16 10.62
N ALA A 53 24.09 -3.35 9.62
CA ALA A 53 23.29 -2.21 9.17
C ALA A 53 22.12 -2.58 8.24
N PHE A 54 22.00 -3.83 7.79
CA PHE A 54 20.95 -4.24 6.85
C PHE A 54 19.55 -4.05 7.44
N ILE A 55 19.30 -4.59 8.64
CA ILE A 55 17.98 -4.53 9.29
C ILE A 55 17.58 -3.08 9.61
N PRO A 56 18.42 -2.23 10.24
CA PRO A 56 18.06 -0.84 10.47
C PRO A 56 17.76 -0.06 9.19
N ILE A 57 18.56 -0.25 8.13
CA ILE A 57 18.34 0.42 6.84
C ILE A 57 17.01 -0.02 6.23
N TYR A 58 16.73 -1.32 6.25
CA TYR A 58 15.49 -1.89 5.75
C TYR A 58 14.26 -1.34 6.50
N GLU A 59 14.24 -1.47 7.83
CA GLU A 59 13.13 -1.00 8.68
C GLU A 59 12.94 0.52 8.58
N SER A 60 14.03 1.31 8.54
CA SER A 60 13.93 2.77 8.36
C SER A 60 13.38 3.15 6.99
N SER A 61 13.80 2.45 5.94
CA SER A 61 13.31 2.71 4.57
C SER A 61 11.83 2.38 4.46
N LEU A 62 11.41 1.27 5.07
CA LEU A 62 10.01 0.86 5.14
C LEU A 62 9.15 1.88 5.89
N LEU A 63 9.59 2.31 7.09
CA LEU A 63 8.93 3.35 7.88
C LEU A 63 8.69 4.63 7.05
N LEU A 64 9.75 5.10 6.38
CA LEU A 64 9.69 6.33 5.58
C LEU A 64 8.75 6.17 4.39
N ASN A 65 8.87 5.08 3.65
CA ASN A 65 8.00 4.80 2.51
C ASN A 65 6.52 4.78 2.91
N ASP A 66 6.21 4.09 4.01
CA ASP A 66 4.84 3.93 4.47
C ASP A 66 4.27 5.24 5.02
N LEU A 67 5.08 6.04 5.72
CA LEU A 67 4.67 7.35 6.21
C LEU A 67 4.43 8.34 5.07
N ILE A 68 5.30 8.38 4.06
CA ILE A 68 5.12 9.20 2.85
C ILE A 68 3.85 8.76 2.12
N THR A 69 3.66 7.46 1.92
CA THR A 69 2.48 6.92 1.25
C THR A 69 1.19 7.24 2.01
N ALA A 70 1.18 7.06 3.34
CA ALA A 70 0.06 7.43 4.19
C ALA A 70 -0.25 8.93 4.08
N ALA A 71 0.76 9.80 4.16
CA ALA A 71 0.58 11.25 4.06
C ALA A 71 0.00 11.66 2.69
N MET A 72 0.49 11.07 1.60
CA MET A 72 -0.05 11.31 0.25
C MET A 72 -1.52 10.87 0.15
N LEU A 73 -1.87 9.69 0.68
CA LEU A 73 -3.23 9.17 0.65
C LEU A 73 -4.19 9.97 1.55
N PHE A 74 -3.74 10.43 2.72
CA PHE A 74 -4.52 11.35 3.56
C PHE A 74 -4.72 12.71 2.85
N GLY A 75 -3.71 13.22 2.16
CA GLY A 75 -3.82 14.39 1.30
C GLY A 75 -4.83 14.20 0.16
N GLN A 76 -4.86 13.02 -0.45
CA GLN A 76 -5.89 12.68 -1.44
C GLN A 76 -7.28 12.57 -0.80
N PHE A 77 -7.39 12.02 0.42
CA PHE A 77 -8.64 11.95 1.16
C PHE A 77 -9.21 13.33 1.50
N SER A 78 -8.38 14.32 1.82
CA SER A 78 -8.87 15.67 2.14
C SER A 78 -9.59 16.32 0.95
N VAL A 79 -9.18 16.00 -0.28
CA VAL A 79 -9.80 16.47 -1.52
C VAL A 79 -10.98 15.58 -1.95
N LEU A 80 -10.78 14.26 -2.01
CA LEU A 80 -11.74 13.31 -2.59
C LEU A 80 -12.81 12.82 -1.60
N ARG A 81 -12.55 12.94 -0.29
CA ARG A 81 -13.38 12.44 0.84
C ARG A 81 -13.83 10.97 0.73
N SER A 82 -13.04 10.16 0.03
CA SER A 82 -13.28 8.72 -0.17
C SER A 82 -12.90 7.91 1.08
N ARG A 83 -13.84 7.13 1.61
CA ARG A 83 -13.58 6.23 2.75
C ARG A 83 -12.61 5.11 2.37
N SER A 84 -12.65 4.70 1.10
CA SER A 84 -11.69 3.75 0.53
C SER A 84 -10.24 4.25 0.69
N LEU A 85 -9.96 5.51 0.34
CA LEU A 85 -8.63 6.10 0.51
C LEU A 85 -8.23 6.25 1.98
N LEU A 86 -9.18 6.63 2.85
CA LEU A 86 -8.92 6.76 4.28
C LEU A 86 -8.47 5.43 4.90
N VAL A 87 -9.12 4.32 4.55
CA VAL A 87 -8.75 2.98 5.05
C VAL A 87 -7.38 2.56 4.54
N LEU A 88 -7.05 2.86 3.29
CA LEU A 88 -5.73 2.54 2.75
C LEU A 88 -4.63 3.37 3.41
N ALA A 89 -4.85 4.68 3.59
CA ALA A 89 -3.96 5.57 4.32
C ALA A 89 -3.72 5.07 5.76
N GLY A 90 -4.80 4.68 6.45
CA GLY A 90 -4.72 4.07 7.78
C GLY A 90 -3.93 2.76 7.79
N GLY A 91 -4.06 1.94 6.75
CA GLY A 91 -3.27 0.72 6.57
C GLY A 91 -1.76 1.00 6.49
N TYR A 92 -1.34 1.98 5.69
CA TYR A 92 0.07 2.38 5.62
C TYR A 92 0.57 3.06 6.91
N LEU A 93 -0.27 3.84 7.59
CA LEU A 93 0.11 4.38 8.88
C LEU A 93 0.27 3.28 9.94
N PHE A 94 -0.59 2.27 9.91
CA PHE A 94 -0.51 1.09 10.77
C PHE A 94 0.80 0.33 10.55
N THR A 95 1.21 0.10 9.30
CA THR A 95 2.48 -0.58 9.00
C THR A 95 3.66 0.23 9.51
N ALA A 96 3.71 1.54 9.21
CA ALA A 96 4.76 2.44 9.70
C ALA A 96 4.87 2.40 11.24
N LEU A 97 3.75 2.46 11.95
CA LEU A 97 3.75 2.41 13.41
C LEU A 97 4.18 1.05 13.97
N LEU A 98 3.87 -0.07 13.29
CA LEU A 98 4.30 -1.41 13.72
C LEU A 98 5.76 -1.72 13.44
N THR A 99 6.36 -1.11 12.41
CA THR A 99 7.79 -1.19 12.13
C THR A 99 8.62 -0.77 13.35
N VAL A 100 8.20 0.26 14.09
CA VAL A 100 8.93 0.75 15.27
C VAL A 100 9.10 -0.31 16.37
N PRO A 101 8.03 -0.90 16.97
CA PRO A 101 8.18 -1.96 17.95
C PRO A 101 8.78 -3.24 17.33
N HIS A 102 8.56 -3.53 16.04
CA HIS A 102 9.22 -4.65 15.37
C HIS A 102 10.74 -4.48 15.40
N MET A 103 11.24 -3.31 15.02
CA MET A 103 12.66 -2.96 15.07
C MET A 103 13.19 -2.98 16.52
N LEU A 104 12.46 -2.42 17.49
CA LEU A 104 12.87 -2.40 18.90
C LEU A 104 12.89 -3.78 19.57
N THR A 105 12.07 -4.72 19.10
CA THR A 105 12.05 -6.10 19.62
C THR A 105 13.07 -7.00 18.92
N PHE A 106 13.66 -6.56 17.80
CA PHE A 106 14.55 -7.39 17.01
C PHE A 106 15.83 -7.79 17.80
N PRO A 107 16.12 -9.10 17.96
CA PRO A 107 17.27 -9.55 18.74
C PRO A 107 18.60 -9.13 18.10
N GLY A 108 19.50 -8.57 18.89
CA GLY A 108 20.84 -8.16 18.43
C GLY A 108 20.89 -6.84 17.66
N LEU A 109 19.75 -6.14 17.48
CA LEU A 109 19.73 -4.85 16.80
C LEU A 109 20.18 -3.71 17.73
N PHE A 110 19.48 -3.55 18.86
CA PHE A 110 19.79 -2.56 19.89
C PHE A 110 20.31 -3.18 21.19
N ALA A 111 19.92 -4.42 21.47
CA ALA A 111 20.36 -5.21 22.62
C ALA A 111 20.27 -6.71 22.28
N PRO A 112 20.99 -7.60 22.97
CA PRO A 112 20.97 -9.04 22.68
C PRO A 112 19.55 -9.66 22.67
N ALA A 113 18.66 -9.19 23.54
CA ALA A 113 17.25 -9.62 23.62
C ALA A 113 16.25 -8.60 23.03
N GLY A 114 16.71 -7.62 22.25
CA GLY A 114 15.91 -6.45 21.88
C GLY A 114 15.70 -5.48 23.04
N LEU A 115 15.32 -4.23 22.73
CA LEU A 115 15.17 -3.17 23.73
C LEU A 115 13.92 -3.33 24.60
N LEU A 116 12.87 -3.95 24.06
CA LEU A 116 11.59 -4.18 24.76
C LEU A 116 11.51 -5.56 25.42
N GLY A 117 12.65 -6.22 25.68
CA GLY A 117 12.68 -7.58 26.24
C GLY A 117 12.12 -8.64 25.28
N GLY A 118 12.17 -8.33 23.97
CA GLY A 118 11.61 -9.14 22.90
C GLY A 118 12.40 -10.41 22.67
N HIS A 119 12.08 -11.46 23.42
CA HIS A 119 12.29 -12.83 22.95
C HIS A 119 11.73 -12.98 21.52
N SER A 120 12.39 -13.77 20.67
CA SER A 120 12.09 -13.96 19.23
C SER A 120 10.59 -14.13 18.89
N GLN A 121 9.80 -14.62 19.85
CA GLN A 121 8.35 -14.72 19.76
C GLN A 121 7.63 -13.37 19.60
N ALA A 122 8.03 -12.32 20.33
CA ALA A 122 7.36 -11.01 20.25
C ALA A 122 7.54 -10.39 18.85
N THR A 123 8.77 -10.43 18.33
CA THR A 123 9.09 -9.99 16.97
C THR A 123 8.33 -10.79 15.91
N ALA A 124 8.22 -12.10 16.09
CA ALA A 124 7.46 -12.97 15.19
C ALA A 124 5.95 -12.67 15.21
N TRP A 125 5.35 -12.47 16.39
CA TRP A 125 3.93 -12.11 16.49
C TRP A 125 3.63 -10.73 15.92
N LEU A 126 4.52 -9.75 16.11
CA LEU A 126 4.42 -8.44 15.46
C LEU A 126 4.46 -8.58 13.93
N TYR A 127 5.36 -9.41 13.40
CA TYR A 127 5.44 -9.70 11.98
C TYR A 127 4.15 -10.33 11.44
N VAL A 128 3.61 -11.35 12.11
CA VAL A 128 2.36 -12.02 11.72
C VAL A 128 1.18 -11.04 11.77
N PHE A 129 1.07 -10.26 12.86
CA PHE A 129 0.01 -9.28 13.03
C PHE A 129 0.07 -8.19 11.96
N TRP A 130 1.26 -7.71 11.63
CA TRP A 130 1.47 -6.78 10.53
C TRP A 130 1.05 -7.39 9.18
N HIS A 131 1.52 -8.60 8.86
CA HIS A 131 1.22 -9.29 7.60
C HIS A 131 -0.24 -9.74 7.48
N ALA A 132 -0.99 -9.84 8.58
CA ALA A 132 -2.42 -10.05 8.55
C ALA A 132 -3.19 -8.71 8.45
N GLY A 133 -2.78 -7.70 9.22
CA GLY A 133 -3.48 -6.42 9.32
C GLY A 133 -3.46 -5.63 8.01
N PHE A 134 -2.30 -5.51 7.36
CA PHE A 134 -2.18 -4.71 6.15
C PHE A 134 -3.03 -5.24 4.97
N PRO A 135 -3.00 -6.55 4.62
CA PRO A 135 -3.89 -7.09 3.59
C PRO A 135 -5.38 -6.93 3.90
N LEU A 136 -5.79 -6.98 5.17
CA LEU A 136 -7.17 -6.70 5.55
C LEU A 136 -7.56 -5.25 5.25
N CYS A 137 -6.67 -4.28 5.52
CA CYS A 137 -6.87 -2.88 5.13
C CYS A 137 -6.97 -2.72 3.61
N VAL A 138 -6.12 -3.41 2.84
CA VAL A 138 -6.17 -3.38 1.36
C VAL A 138 -7.48 -3.98 0.84
N MET A 139 -7.93 -5.11 1.39
CA MET A 139 -9.22 -5.71 1.01
C MET A 139 -10.38 -4.78 1.34
N ALA A 140 -10.39 -4.15 2.53
CA ALA A 140 -11.39 -3.17 2.91
C ALA A 140 -11.37 -1.93 1.99
N HIS A 141 -10.19 -1.45 1.59
CA HIS A 141 -10.02 -0.39 0.59
C HIS A 141 -10.71 -0.74 -0.73
N VAL A 142 -10.45 -1.93 -1.28
CA VAL A 142 -11.04 -2.40 -2.54
C VAL A 142 -12.56 -2.52 -2.43
N LEU A 143 -13.07 -3.13 -1.35
CA LEU A 143 -14.51 -3.31 -1.12
C LEU A 143 -15.24 -1.96 -0.98
N LEU A 144 -14.66 -1.00 -0.25
CA LEU A 144 -15.21 0.35 -0.12
C LEU A 144 -15.17 1.10 -1.46
N GLY A 145 -14.06 0.98 -2.20
CA GLY A 145 -13.91 1.62 -3.52
C GLY A 145 -14.93 1.12 -4.53
N HIS A 146 -15.24 -0.18 -4.54
CA HIS A 146 -16.31 -0.73 -5.37
C HIS A 146 -17.69 -0.21 -4.97
N ARG A 147 -17.97 -0.05 -3.67
CA ARG A 147 -19.25 0.49 -3.19
C ARG A 147 -19.42 1.97 -3.57
N GLU A 148 -18.37 2.77 -3.42
CA GLU A 148 -18.37 4.19 -3.80
C GLU A 148 -18.59 4.39 -5.30
N ARG A 149 -17.98 3.54 -6.15
CA ARG A 149 -18.17 3.56 -7.62
C ARG A 149 -19.55 3.06 -8.09
N ARG A 150 -20.27 2.26 -7.29
CA ARG A 150 -21.62 1.78 -7.63
C ARG A 150 -22.74 2.76 -7.27
N ARG A 151 -22.52 3.64 -6.28
CA ARG A 151 -23.45 4.69 -5.86
C ARG A 151 -23.71 5.88 -6.83
N PRO A 152 -22.94 6.16 -7.89
CA PRO A 152 -23.21 7.29 -8.79
C PRO A 152 -24.45 7.14 -9.70
N HIS A 153 -25.11 5.98 -9.77
CA HIS A 153 -26.18 5.71 -10.74
C HIS A 153 -27.55 5.35 -10.16
N ALA A 154 -27.68 5.24 -8.83
CA ALA A 154 -28.97 4.94 -8.20
C ALA A 154 -29.90 6.18 -8.06
N GLY A 155 -29.42 7.37 -8.41
CA GLY A 155 -30.16 8.63 -8.32
C GLY A 155 -30.62 9.21 -9.67
N ALA A 156 -30.33 8.57 -10.80
CA ALA A 156 -30.90 8.95 -12.09
C ALA A 156 -32.34 8.42 -12.15
N LEU A 157 -33.27 9.18 -11.58
CA LEU A 157 -34.71 8.98 -11.78
C LEU A 157 -34.98 8.84 -13.29
N PRO A 158 -35.85 7.91 -13.72
CA PRO A 158 -36.15 7.73 -15.13
C PRO A 158 -36.69 9.05 -15.70
N ALA A 159 -35.98 9.60 -16.69
CA ALA A 159 -36.42 10.71 -17.51
C ALA A 159 -37.59 10.30 -18.42
N ARG A 160 -38.70 9.87 -17.82
CA ARG A 160 -39.96 9.56 -18.50
C ARG A 160 -41.14 9.92 -17.60
N ALA A 161 -41.45 11.22 -17.56
CA ALA A 161 -42.78 11.73 -17.27
C ALA A 161 -42.87 13.24 -17.57
N VAL A 162 -42.49 13.67 -18.78
CA VAL A 162 -42.94 14.97 -19.33
C VAL A 162 -43.28 14.75 -20.80
N LEU A 163 -44.41 14.08 -21.01
CA LEU A 163 -45.23 14.19 -22.22
C LEU A 163 -46.64 13.82 -21.78
N TRP A 164 -47.37 14.79 -21.21
CA TRP A 164 -48.79 15.09 -21.39
C TRP A 164 -49.03 16.49 -20.83
#